data_AF-A0A0B8QCN8-F1
#
_entry.id   AF-A0A0B8QCN8-F1
#
_cell.length_a   1.000
_cell.length_b   1.000
_cell.length_c   1.000
_cell.angle_alpha   90.00
_cell.angle_beta   90.00
_cell.angle_gamma   90.00
#
_symmetry.space_group_name_H-M   'P 1'
#
loop_
_entity.id
_entity.type
_entity.pdbx_description
1 polymer ?
#
loop_
_entity_poly.entity_id
_entity_poly.type
_entity_poly.pdbx_seq_one_letter_code
_entity_poly.pdbx_strand_id
1 'polypeptide(L)'
;MGVVVSAIALAGVLIKFKSHPKMKEVAYVWDLKQALNLIYRKNRKLLAAAEQGNAEAMLALQFSYEGSRQLWELDDNTLTMSSLNQAQNKLDDWAKKYNVQLDVTAYHSDILKGF
;
A
#
# COMPACT_ATOMS: atom_id res chain seq x y z
N MET A 1 -15.36 21.96 14.58
CA MET A 1 -14.72 22.56 13.38
C MET A 1 -13.25 22.96 13.58
N GLY A 2 -12.81 23.39 14.78
CA GLY A 2 -11.42 23.84 15.01
C GLY A 2 -10.33 22.81 14.66
N VAL A 3 -10.53 21.52 14.95
CA VAL A 3 -9.54 20.45 14.68
C VAL A 3 -9.28 20.28 13.17
N VAL A 4 -10.33 20.39 12.36
CA VAL A 4 -10.24 20.25 10.90
C VAL A 4 -9.47 21.43 10.30
N VAL A 5 -9.74 22.65 10.77
CA VAL A 5 -9.04 23.85 10.32
C VAL A 5 -7.56 23.81 10.72
N SER A 6 -7.25 23.38 11.95
CA SER A 6 -5.87 23.20 12.41
C SER A 6 -5.13 22.11 11.64
N ALA A 7 -5.80 20.99 11.32
CA ALA A 7 -5.21 19.93 10.50
C ALA A 7 -4.92 20.38 9.07
N ILE A 8 -5.82 21.16 8.46
CA ILE A 8 -5.63 21.73 7.12
C ILE A 8 -4.49 22.77 7.13
N ALA A 9 -4.41 23.61 8.16
CA ALA A 9 -3.33 24.58 8.32
C ALA A 9 -1.97 23.89 8.50
N LEU A 10 -1.90 22.84 9.33
CA LEU A 10 -0.68 22.04 9.49
C LEU A 10 -0.28 21.36 8.17
N ALA A 11 -1.25 20.77 7.46
CA ALA A 11 -1.01 20.16 6.16
C ALA A 11 -0.47 21.20 5.15
N GLY A 12 -1.02 22.42 5.14
CA GLY A 12 -0.53 23.51 4.30
C GLY A 12 0.90 23.96 4.62
N VAL A 13 1.24 24.04 5.90
CA VAL A 13 2.62 24.36 6.34
C VAL A 13 3.58 23.23 5.92
N LEU A 14 3.20 21.97 6.12
CA LEU A 14 4.00 20.81 5.71
C LEU A 14 4.22 20.77 4.19
N ILE A 15 3.21 21.08 3.39
CA ILE A 15 3.33 21.14 1.92
C ILE A 15 4.29 22.27 1.50
N LYS A 16 4.24 23.44 2.16
CA LYS A 16 5.15 24.56 1.86
C LYS A 16 6.62 24.27 2.19
N PHE A 17 6.87 23.39 3.17
CA PHE A 17 8.22 22.96 3.56
C PHE A 17 8.74 21.71 2.80
N LYS A 18 7.98 21.19 1.82
CA LYS A 18 8.29 19.97 1.02
C LYS A 18 9.61 20.03 0.23
N SER A 19 10.24 21.20 0.11
CA SER A 19 11.52 21.42 -0.55
C SER A 19 12.75 20.99 0.26
N HIS A 20 12.61 20.74 1.58
CA HIS A 20 13.72 20.22 2.38
C HIS A 20 13.93 18.71 2.14
N PRO A 21 15.17 18.19 2.01
CA PRO A 21 15.43 16.77 1.76
C PRO A 21 14.75 15.82 2.77
N LYS A 22 14.67 16.19 4.05
CA LYS A 22 13.93 15.41 5.07
C LYS A 22 12.41 15.38 4.84
N MET A 23 11.85 16.42 4.21
CA MET A 23 10.42 16.46 3.88
C MET A 23 10.09 15.65 2.62
N LYS A 24 11.06 15.36 1.76
CA LYS A 24 10.87 14.43 0.63
C LYS A 24 10.63 13.00 1.12
N GLU A 25 11.39 12.55 2.12
CA GLU A 25 11.19 11.24 2.75
C GLU A 25 9.81 11.16 3.43
N VAL A 26 9.44 12.19 4.20
CA VAL A 26 8.11 12.25 4.85
C VAL A 26 6.98 12.27 3.82
N ALA A 27 7.11 13.06 2.75
CA ALA A 27 6.12 13.10 1.67
C ALA A 27 6.01 11.76 0.94
N TYR A 28 7.14 11.10 0.67
CA TYR A 28 7.17 9.77 0.07
C TYR A 28 6.44 8.74 0.95
N VAL A 29 6.76 8.70 2.25
CA VAL A 29 6.10 7.80 3.21
C VAL A 29 4.60 8.11 3.30
N TRP A 30 4.21 9.38 3.21
CA TRP A 30 2.80 9.77 3.23
C TRP A 30 2.06 9.32 1.98
N ASP A 31 2.63 9.55 0.79
CA ASP A 31 2.07 9.11 -0.48
C ASP A 31 1.95 7.58 -0.52
N LEU A 32 2.97 6.86 -0.03
CA LEU A 32 2.94 5.40 0.13
C LEU A 32 1.83 4.96 1.09
N LYS A 33 1.73 5.55 2.29
CA LYS A 33 0.64 5.27 3.25
C LYS A 33 -0.73 5.50 2.62
N GLN A 34 -0.88 6.56 1.83
CA GLN A 34 -2.14 6.85 1.15
C GLN A 34 -2.48 5.79 0.10
N ALA A 35 -1.49 5.37 -0.72
CA ALA A 35 -1.66 4.29 -1.68
C ALA A 35 -2.03 2.96 -1.00
N LEU A 36 -1.33 2.59 0.06
CA LEU A 36 -1.62 1.40 0.87
C LEU A 36 -3.04 1.45 1.44
N ASN A 37 -3.46 2.61 1.96
CA ASN A 37 -4.80 2.78 2.50
C ASN A 37 -5.90 2.65 1.43
N LEU A 38 -5.65 3.10 0.19
CA LEU A 38 -6.58 2.91 -0.92
C LEU A 38 -6.77 1.43 -1.25
N ILE A 39 -5.68 0.66 -1.28
CA ILE A 39 -5.72 -0.78 -1.49
C ILE A 39 -6.43 -1.46 -0.32
N TYR A 40 -6.10 -1.08 0.93
CA TYR A 40 -6.71 -1.62 2.14
C TYR A 40 -8.23 -1.47 2.16
N ARG A 41 -8.76 -0.30 1.73
CA ARG A 41 -10.21 -0.07 1.63
C ARG A 41 -10.90 -1.03 0.66
N LYS A 42 -10.18 -1.51 -0.37
CA LYS A 42 -10.68 -2.46 -1.38
C LYS A 42 -10.20 -3.88 -1.13
N ASN A 43 -9.48 -4.14 -0.03
CA ASN A 43 -8.81 -5.40 0.25
C ASN A 43 -9.74 -6.60 0.17
N ARG A 44 -10.97 -6.50 0.70
CA ARG A 44 -11.94 -7.61 0.63
C ARG A 44 -12.27 -8.03 -0.80
N LYS A 45 -12.42 -7.06 -1.71
CA LYS A 45 -12.72 -7.33 -3.12
C LYS A 45 -11.49 -7.83 -3.87
N LEU A 46 -10.32 -7.26 -3.58
CA LEU A 46 -9.05 -7.69 -4.13
C LEU A 46 -8.72 -9.13 -3.73
N LEU A 47 -8.91 -9.50 -2.46
CA LEU A 47 -8.72 -10.87 -1.98
C LEU A 47 -9.66 -11.86 -2.69
N ALA A 48 -10.95 -11.51 -2.83
CA ALA A 48 -11.90 -12.36 -3.54
C ALA A 48 -11.54 -12.53 -5.02
N ALA A 49 -11.09 -11.45 -5.69
CA ALA A 49 -10.66 -11.50 -7.08
C ALA A 49 -9.32 -12.25 -7.27
N ALA A 50 -8.37 -12.07 -6.33
CA ALA A 50 -7.11 -12.80 -6.33
C ALA A 50 -7.32 -14.31 -6.14
N GLU A 51 -8.25 -14.71 -5.26
CA GLU A 51 -8.64 -16.10 -5.08
C GLU A 51 -9.23 -16.71 -6.37
N GLN A 52 -9.92 -15.90 -7.18
CA GLN A 52 -10.45 -16.28 -8.50
C GLN A 52 -9.40 -16.26 -9.62
N GLY A 53 -8.15 -15.87 -9.33
CA GLY A 53 -7.07 -15.85 -10.33
C GLY A 53 -6.89 -14.52 -11.06
N ASN A 54 -7.47 -13.43 -10.56
CA ASN A 54 -7.27 -12.11 -11.16
C ASN A 54 -5.84 -11.59 -10.88
N ALA A 55 -5.03 -11.52 -11.93
CA ALA A 55 -3.64 -11.08 -11.87
C ALA A 55 -3.49 -9.64 -11.38
N GLU A 56 -4.38 -8.73 -11.78
CA GLU A 56 -4.35 -7.32 -11.35
C GLU A 56 -4.65 -7.17 -9.86
N ALA A 57 -5.59 -7.97 -9.33
CA ALA A 57 -5.90 -8.00 -7.91
C ALA A 57 -4.71 -8.53 -7.10
N MET A 58 -4.06 -9.59 -7.59
CA MET A 58 -2.84 -10.13 -6.99
C MET A 58 -1.70 -9.10 -7.03
N LEU A 59 -1.56 -8.35 -8.13
CA LEU A 59 -0.56 -7.30 -8.28
C LEU A 59 -0.77 -6.16 -7.28
N ALA A 60 -2.01 -5.72 -7.09
CA ALA A 60 -2.37 -4.70 -6.11
C ALA A 60 -2.08 -5.15 -4.67
N LEU A 61 -2.37 -6.42 -4.36
CA LEU A 61 -2.01 -7.01 -3.05
C LEU A 61 -0.49 -7.11 -2.87
N GLN A 62 0.24 -7.52 -3.89
CA GLN A 62 1.70 -7.59 -3.87
C GLN A 62 2.32 -6.22 -3.57
N PHE A 63 1.90 -5.17 -4.31
CA PHE A 63 2.34 -3.80 -4.06
C PHE A 63 2.03 -3.38 -2.61
N SER A 64 0.83 -3.71 -2.11
CA SER A 64 0.46 -3.38 -0.74
C SER A 64 1.34 -4.07 0.30
N TYR A 65 1.73 -5.32 0.05
CA TYR A 65 2.55 -6.08 0.98
C TYR A 65 3.99 -5.57 0.98
N GLU A 66 4.59 -5.33 -0.18
CA GLU A 66 5.92 -4.73 -0.28
C GLU A 66 5.99 -3.34 0.34
N GLY A 67 5.02 -2.47 0.04
CA GLY A 67 4.95 -1.14 0.66
C GLY A 67 4.76 -1.20 2.18
N SER A 68 4.02 -2.19 2.68
CA SER A 68 3.88 -2.41 4.13
C SER A 68 5.19 -2.88 4.78
N ARG A 69 5.99 -3.73 4.09
CA ARG A 69 7.33 -4.12 4.56
C ARG A 69 8.26 -2.92 4.63
N GLN A 70 8.31 -2.12 3.56
CA GLN A 70 9.13 -0.91 3.51
C GLN A 70 8.77 0.04 4.67
N LEU A 71 7.48 0.17 4.97
CA LEU A 71 7.04 1.00 6.08
C LEU A 71 7.43 0.42 7.46
N TRP A 72 7.40 -0.90 7.63
CA TRP A 72 7.80 -1.52 8.90
C TRP A 72 9.30 -1.51 9.13
N GLU A 73 10.12 -1.57 8.08
CA GLU A 73 11.57 -1.31 8.17
C GLU A 73 11.86 0.13 8.64
N LEU A 74 10.99 1.09 8.28
CA LEU A 74 11.11 2.49 8.71
C LEU A 74 10.59 2.72 10.14
N ASP A 75 9.53 2.03 10.54
CA ASP A 75 8.85 2.21 11.84
C ASP A 75 9.37 1.25 12.95
N ASP A 76 10.39 0.43 12.67
CA ASP A 76 11.04 -0.55 13.58
C ASP A 76 10.06 -1.47 14.32
N ASN A 77 8.92 -1.77 13.69
CA ASN A 77 7.78 -2.46 14.31
C ASN A 77 7.61 -3.88 13.74
N THR A 78 8.00 -4.89 14.53
CA THR A 78 7.97 -6.32 14.14
C THR A 78 6.67 -7.05 14.51
N LEU A 79 5.78 -6.43 15.28
CA LEU A 79 4.56 -7.07 15.82
C LEU A 79 3.58 -7.57 14.74
N THR A 80 3.54 -6.95 13.55
CA THR A 80 2.62 -7.32 12.46
C THR A 80 3.25 -8.18 11.36
N MET A 81 4.56 -8.47 11.43
CA MET A 81 5.28 -9.23 10.39
C MET A 81 4.76 -10.64 10.16
N SER A 82 4.32 -11.33 11.20
CA SER A 82 3.79 -12.69 11.05
C SER A 82 2.52 -12.72 10.19
N SER A 83 1.62 -11.74 10.36
CA SER A 83 0.37 -11.65 9.62
C SER A 83 0.59 -11.31 8.14
N LEU A 84 1.57 -10.43 7.85
CA LEU A 84 1.94 -10.08 6.48
C LEU A 84 2.60 -11.25 5.77
N ASN A 85 3.49 -11.98 6.46
CA ASN A 85 4.13 -13.16 5.89
C ASN A 85 3.10 -14.26 5.57
N GLN A 86 2.09 -14.45 6.42
CA GLN A 86 0.98 -15.36 6.10
C GLN A 86 0.18 -14.91 4.89
N ALA A 87 -0.10 -13.60 4.77
CA ALA A 87 -0.82 -13.05 3.63
C ALA A 87 -0.01 -13.15 2.33
N GLN A 88 1.31 -12.95 2.40
CA GLN A 88 2.24 -13.13 1.29
C GLN A 88 2.28 -14.59 0.83
N ASN A 89 2.43 -15.54 1.75
CA ASN A 89 2.47 -16.95 1.39
C ASN A 89 1.21 -17.38 0.65
N LYS A 90 0.03 -16.91 1.08
CA LYS A 90 -1.24 -17.16 0.38
C LYS A 90 -1.24 -16.55 -1.03
N LEU A 91 -0.72 -15.34 -1.17
CA LEU A 91 -0.62 -14.67 -2.46
C LEU A 91 0.34 -15.42 -3.40
N ASP A 92 1.48 -15.88 -2.90
CA ASP A 92 2.46 -16.67 -3.65
C ASP A 92 1.86 -18.01 -4.09
N ASP A 93 1.05 -18.66 -3.24
CA ASP A 93 0.33 -19.87 -3.59
C ASP A 93 -0.68 -19.63 -4.73
N TRP A 94 -1.42 -18.51 -4.68
CA TRP A 94 -2.30 -18.11 -5.78
C TRP A 94 -1.52 -17.77 -7.05
N ALA A 95 -0.42 -17.04 -6.94
CA ALA A 95 0.43 -16.69 -8.08
C ALA A 95 0.99 -17.95 -8.77
N LYS A 96 1.45 -18.95 -7.98
CA LYS A 96 1.87 -20.25 -8.50
C LYS A 96 0.72 -21.02 -9.12
N LYS A 97 -0.44 -21.07 -8.44
CA LYS A 97 -1.63 -21.80 -8.92
C LYS A 97 -2.12 -21.27 -10.27
N TYR A 98 -2.11 -19.96 -10.46
CA TYR A 98 -2.59 -19.30 -11.67
C TYR A 98 -1.45 -18.95 -12.65
N ASN A 99 -0.21 -19.34 -12.33
CA ASN A 99 1.01 -19.07 -13.10
C ASN A 99 1.17 -17.58 -13.48
N VAL A 100 0.87 -16.69 -12.54
CA VAL A 100 0.94 -15.23 -12.69
C VAL A 100 2.30 -14.74 -12.21
N GLN A 101 2.99 -13.96 -13.04
CA GLN A 101 4.18 -13.22 -12.61
C GLN A 101 3.75 -11.88 -12.01
N LEU A 102 4.07 -11.67 -10.73
CA LEU A 102 3.78 -10.45 -10.01
C LEU A 102 5.00 -9.54 -10.06
N ASP A 103 4.94 -8.51 -10.90
CA ASP A 103 5.96 -7.47 -10.98
C ASP A 103 5.38 -6.15 -10.43
N VAL A 104 5.85 -5.76 -9.26
CA VAL A 104 5.36 -4.56 -8.55
C VAL A 104 5.64 -3.27 -9.31
N THR A 105 6.62 -3.27 -10.22
CA THR A 105 6.88 -2.11 -11.09
C THR A 105 5.76 -1.90 -12.12
N ALA A 106 4.98 -2.93 -12.42
CA ALA A 106 3.82 -2.84 -13.30
C ALA A 106 2.55 -2.33 -12.57
N TYR A 107 2.60 -2.13 -11.25
CA TYR A 107 1.43 -1.66 -10.50
C TYR A 107 1.11 -0.19 -10.79
N HIS A 108 -0.16 0.09 -11.06
CA HIS A 108 -0.70 1.43 -11.15
C HIS A 108 -2.05 1.54 -10.44
N SER A 109 -2.32 2.70 -9.84
CA SER A 109 -3.53 2.92 -9.02
C SER A 109 -4.83 2.79 -9.79
N ASP A 110 -4.83 2.91 -11.12
CA ASP A 110 -6.02 2.73 -11.94
C ASP A 110 -6.56 1.30 -11.93
N ILE A 111 -5.73 0.29 -11.63
CA ILE A 111 -6.18 -1.11 -11.42
C ILE A 111 -7.29 -1.17 -10.37
N LEU A 112 -7.19 -0.35 -9.34
CA LEU A 112 -8.17 -0.31 -8.26
C LEU A 112 -9.55 0.20 -8.74
N LYS A 113 -9.69 0.83 -9.90
CA LYS A 113 -10.99 1.26 -10.43
C LYS A 113 -11.89 0.07 -10.79
N GLY A 114 -11.31 -1.09 -11.09
CA GLY A 114 -12.03 -2.33 -11.42
C GLY A 114 -12.64 -3.06 -10.22
N PHE A 115 -12.31 -2.64 -8.98
CA PHE A 115 -12.72 -3.31 -7.74
C PHE A 115 -13.53 -2.38 -6.84
#